data_AF-A0A251VPR8-F1
#
_entry.id   AF-A0A251VPR8-F1
#
_cell.length_a   1.000
_cell.length_b   1.000
_cell.length_c   1.000
_cell.angle_alpha   90.00
_cell.angle_beta   90.00
_cell.angle_gamma   90.00
#
_symmetry.space_group_name_H-M   'P 1'
#
loop_
_entity.id
_entity.type
_entity.pdbx_description
1 polymer ?
#
loop_
_entity_poly.entity_id
_entity_poly.type
_entity_poly.pdbx_seq_one_letter_code
_entity_poly.pdbx_strand_id
1 'polypeptide(L)'
;MIIDTTEVQAINSFSRLESLKEVYGIIWVLIPIFTPVLGITIGVLVIVWLEREISAGIQQRIGPEYAGPLGILQALADGTKLLFKENLFHLEEILVYLVLDHL
;
A
#
# COMPACT_ATOMS: atom_id res chain seq x y z
N MET A 1 -25.42 49.65 7.25
CA MET A 1 -25.07 48.64 6.23
C MET A 1 -23.78 47.93 6.66
N ILE A 2 -23.80 47.24 7.81
CA ILE A 2 -22.66 46.44 8.34
C ILE A 2 -23.21 45.13 8.93
N ILE A 3 -24.45 45.17 9.45
CA ILE A 3 -25.18 44.01 9.97
C ILE A 3 -25.30 42.87 8.93
N ASP A 4 -25.47 43.17 7.64
CA ASP A 4 -25.65 42.13 6.62
C ASP A 4 -24.33 41.38 6.29
N THR A 5 -23.19 42.09 6.28
CA THR A 5 -21.88 41.48 6.00
C THR A 5 -21.37 40.58 7.12
N THR A 6 -21.74 40.86 8.37
CA THR A 6 -21.36 40.04 9.53
C THR A 6 -22.17 38.74 9.60
N GLU A 7 -23.46 38.78 9.25
CA GLU A 7 -24.32 37.60 9.17
C GLU A 7 -23.89 36.69 8.02
N VAL A 8 -23.58 37.26 6.85
CA VAL A 8 -23.04 36.50 5.70
C VAL A 8 -21.71 35.83 6.04
N GLN A 9 -20.83 36.50 6.79
CA GLN A 9 -19.57 35.93 7.24
C GLN A 9 -19.79 34.80 8.26
N ALA A 10 -20.78 34.94 9.15
CA ALA A 10 -21.18 33.90 10.09
C ALA A 10 -21.74 32.66 9.37
N ILE A 11 -22.62 32.83 8.37
CA ILE A 11 -23.21 31.75 7.57
C ILE A 11 -22.13 31.01 6.75
N ASN A 12 -21.17 31.74 6.17
CA ASN A 12 -20.04 31.12 5.47
C ASN A 12 -19.13 30.32 6.42
N SER A 13 -18.91 30.81 7.66
CA SER A 13 -18.13 30.07 8.66
C SER A 13 -18.85 28.81 9.14
N PHE A 14 -20.18 28.86 9.28
CA PHE A 14 -21.02 27.75 9.71
C PHE A 14 -21.10 26.65 8.65
N SER A 15 -21.38 27.01 7.39
CA SER A 15 -21.39 26.05 6.27
C SER A 15 -20.03 25.39 6.03
N ARG A 16 -18.93 26.12 6.22
CA ARG A 16 -17.57 25.54 6.20
C ARG A 16 -17.35 24.54 7.33
N LEU A 17 -17.87 24.79 8.53
CA LEU A 17 -17.73 23.87 9.66
C LEU A 17 -18.49 22.56 9.43
N GLU A 18 -19.69 22.64 8.86
CA GLU A 18 -20.48 21.47 8.49
C GLU A 18 -19.78 20.62 7.42
N SER A 19 -19.25 21.26 6.37
CA SER A 19 -18.43 20.60 5.35
C SER A 19 -17.19 19.90 5.94
N LEU A 20 -16.49 20.52 6.90
CA LEU A 20 -15.34 19.88 7.55
C LEU A 20 -15.74 18.64 8.37
N LYS A 21 -16.93 18.65 8.98
CA LYS A 21 -17.45 17.51 9.74
C LYS A 21 -17.78 16.33 8.83
N GLU A 22 -18.30 16.57 7.64
CA GLU A 22 -18.51 15.54 6.62
C GLU A 22 -17.20 14.94 6.13
N VAL A 23 -16.21 15.79 5.81
CA VAL A 23 -14.87 15.35 5.39
C VAL A 23 -14.21 14.50 6.48
N TYR A 24 -14.30 14.93 7.74
CA TYR A 24 -13.80 14.16 8.88
C TYR A 24 -14.50 12.80 9.00
N GLY A 25 -15.83 12.75 8.82
CA GLY A 25 -16.59 11.51 8.82
C GLY A 25 -16.14 10.53 7.73
N ILE A 26 -15.90 11.02 6.51
CA ILE A 26 -15.40 10.21 5.40
C ILE A 26 -14.00 9.64 5.73
N ILE A 27 -13.09 10.49 6.20
CA ILE A 27 -11.74 10.06 6.58
C ILE A 27 -11.79 9.00 7.69
N TRP A 28 -12.66 9.18 8.68
CA TRP A 28 -12.82 8.26 9.81
C TRP A 28 -13.29 6.87 9.39
N VAL A 29 -14.09 6.77 8.32
CA VAL A 29 -14.53 5.48 7.75
C VAL A 29 -13.48 4.85 6.84
N LEU A 30 -12.69 5.66 6.12
CA LEU A 30 -11.66 5.14 5.21
C LEU A 30 -10.46 4.55 5.96
N ILE A 31 -10.03 5.15 7.07
CA ILE A 31 -8.90 4.67 7.87
C ILE A 31 -9.01 3.17 8.25
N PRO A 32 -10.10 2.69 8.87
CA PRO A 32 -10.23 1.29 9.25
C PRO A 32 -10.36 0.33 8.06
N ILE A 33 -10.65 0.81 6.85
CA ILE A 33 -10.67 -0.02 5.63
C ILE A 33 -9.25 -0.27 5.12
N PHE A 34 -8.41 0.76 5.09
CA PHE A 34 -7.03 0.63 4.61
C PHE A 34 -6.09 -0.01 5.63
N THR A 35 -6.37 0.19 6.93
CA THR A 35 -5.56 -0.35 8.03
C THR A 35 -5.35 -1.87 7.98
N PRO A 36 -6.39 -2.72 7.86
CA PRO A 36 -6.21 -4.17 7.80
C PRO A 36 -5.50 -4.61 6.52
N VAL A 37 -5.75 -3.95 5.39
CA VAL A 37 -5.07 -4.28 4.12
C VAL A 37 -3.56 -4.08 4.27
N LEU A 38 -3.14 -2.91 4.74
CA LEU A 38 -1.73 -2.62 5.00
C LEU A 38 -1.14 -3.55 6.07
N GLY A 39 -1.89 -3.79 7.16
CA GLY A 39 -1.47 -4.66 8.25
C GLY A 39 -1.25 -6.11 7.80
N ILE A 40 -2.15 -6.65 6.97
CA ILE A 40 -2.03 -8.01 6.42
C ILE A 40 -0.85 -8.08 5.45
N THR A 41 -0.69 -7.12 4.53
CA THR A 41 0.44 -7.11 3.59
C THR A 41 1.79 -7.08 4.32
N ILE A 42 1.93 -6.21 5.32
CA ILE A 42 3.15 -6.15 6.14
C ILE A 42 3.30 -7.44 6.97
N GLY A 43 2.21 -7.96 7.53
CA GLY A 43 2.22 -9.19 8.30
C GLY A 43 2.71 -10.40 7.49
N VAL A 44 2.19 -10.59 6.27
CA VAL A 44 2.65 -11.63 5.35
C VAL A 44 4.13 -11.46 5.03
N LEU A 45 4.57 -10.23 4.78
CA LEU A 45 5.98 -9.94 4.49
C LEU A 45 6.90 -10.33 5.66
N VAL A 46 6.49 -10.03 6.88
CA VAL A 46 7.22 -10.39 8.11
C VAL A 46 7.22 -11.90 8.35
N ILE A 47 6.10 -12.59 8.10
CA ILE A 47 6.01 -14.05 8.23
C ILE A 47 6.98 -14.74 7.26
N VAL A 48 6.99 -14.32 6.00
CA VAL A 48 7.92 -14.87 4.99
C VAL A 48 9.38 -14.62 5.37
N TRP A 49 9.70 -13.45 5.93
CA TRP A 49 11.03 -13.16 6.46
C TRP A 49 11.38 -14.09 7.63
N LEU A 50 10.45 -14.27 8.58
CA LEU A 50 10.65 -15.11 9.75
C LEU A 50 10.85 -16.60 9.37
N GLU A 51 10.09 -17.11 8.41
CA GLU A 51 10.26 -18.47 7.89
C GLU A 51 11.67 -18.71 7.34
N ARG A 52 12.26 -17.72 6.65
CA ARG A 52 13.61 -17.81 6.11
C ARG A 52 14.67 -17.84 7.22
N GLU A 53 14.50 -17.02 8.25
CA GLU A 53 15.40 -16.99 9.41
C GLU A 53 15.36 -18.33 10.18
N ILE A 54 14.16 -18.85 10.43
CA ILE A 54 13.96 -20.14 11.10
C ILE A 54 14.56 -21.29 10.27
N SER A 55 14.33 -21.29 8.95
CA SER A 55 14.88 -22.33 8.06
C SER A 55 16.41 -22.30 8.01
N ALA A 56 17.02 -21.11 8.06
CA ALA A 56 18.48 -20.97 8.15
C ALA A 56 19.03 -21.48 9.49
N GLY A 57 18.36 -21.13 10.61
CA GLY A 57 18.72 -21.61 11.95
C GLY A 57 18.65 -23.14 12.08
N ILE A 58 17.61 -23.78 11.53
CA ILE A 58 17.47 -25.25 11.52
C ILE A 58 18.59 -25.92 10.73
N GLN A 59 19.06 -25.31 9.64
CA GLN A 59 20.10 -25.87 8.77
C GLN A 59 21.53 -25.58 9.26
N GLN A 60 21.71 -24.96 10.44
CA GLN A 60 23.01 -24.49 10.94
C GLN A 60 23.83 -23.72 9.89
N ARG A 61 23.15 -22.98 9.02
CA ARG A 61 23.76 -22.06 8.06
C ARG A 61 23.42 -20.64 8.49
N ILE A 62 24.38 -19.72 8.32
CA ILE A 62 24.17 -18.31 8.60
C ILE A 62 23.00 -17.81 7.72
N GLY A 63 21.98 -17.27 8.37
CA GLY A 63 20.82 -16.65 7.73
C GLY A 63 21.19 -15.36 6.98
N PRO A 64 20.20 -14.64 6.44
CA PRO A 64 20.42 -13.42 5.66
C PRO A 64 20.93 -12.25 6.54
N GLU A 65 22.19 -12.33 6.99
CA GLU A 65 22.90 -11.25 7.70
C GLU A 65 23.32 -10.10 6.74
N TYR A 66 23.26 -10.31 5.43
CA TYR A 66 23.92 -9.43 4.45
C TYR A 66 23.05 -8.33 3.84
N ALA A 67 21.74 -8.33 4.05
CA ALA A 67 20.83 -7.38 3.39
C ALA A 67 20.31 -6.25 4.29
N GLY A 68 20.87 -6.04 5.49
CA GLY A 68 20.49 -4.97 6.43
C GLY A 68 20.35 -5.47 7.87
N PRO A 69 20.22 -4.58 8.87
CA PRO A 69 20.05 -5.00 10.26
C PRO A 69 18.78 -5.86 10.37
N LEU A 70 18.97 -7.16 10.64
CA LEU A 70 17.92 -8.19 10.69
C LEU A 70 17.21 -8.48 9.36
N GLY A 71 17.78 -8.22 8.17
CA GLY A 71 17.21 -8.71 6.90
C GLY A 71 15.84 -8.13 6.49
N ILE A 72 15.33 -7.10 7.16
CA ILE A 72 14.04 -6.44 6.85
C ILE A 72 14.04 -5.84 5.43
N LEU A 73 15.17 -5.28 5.04
CA LEU A 73 15.41 -4.72 3.70
C LEU A 73 15.36 -5.81 2.61
N GLN A 74 15.66 -7.08 2.93
CA GLN A 74 15.53 -8.20 2.00
C GLN A 74 14.06 -8.45 1.62
N ALA A 75 13.16 -8.38 2.59
CA ALA A 75 11.74 -8.62 2.35
C ALA A 75 11.15 -7.52 1.47
N LEU A 76 11.51 -6.25 1.72
CA LEU A 76 11.12 -5.13 0.87
C LEU A 76 11.68 -5.26 -0.56
N ALA A 77 12.93 -5.72 -0.71
CA ALA A 77 13.56 -5.96 -2.00
C ALA A 77 12.86 -7.08 -2.78
N ASP A 78 12.49 -8.19 -2.13
CA ASP A 78 11.77 -9.29 -2.77
C ASP A 78 10.34 -8.89 -3.16
N GLY A 79 9.64 -8.16 -2.30
CA GLY A 79 8.31 -7.61 -2.62
C GLY A 79 8.35 -6.66 -3.81
N THR A 80 9.32 -5.74 -3.84
CA THR A 80 9.51 -4.80 -4.95
C THR A 80 9.90 -5.54 -6.23
N LYS A 81 10.80 -6.52 -6.14
CA LYS A 81 11.24 -7.34 -7.29
C LYS A 81 10.09 -8.10 -7.93
N LEU A 82 9.16 -8.64 -7.14
CA LEU A 82 7.96 -9.32 -7.67
C LEU A 82 7.03 -8.33 -8.39
N LEU A 83 6.79 -7.15 -7.81
CA LEU A 83 5.96 -6.10 -8.44
C LEU A 83 6.51 -5.63 -9.80
N PHE A 84 7.83 -5.60 -9.98
CA PHE A 84 8.44 -5.23 -11.26
C PHE A 84 8.47 -6.36 -12.29
N LYS A 85 8.37 -7.63 -11.87
CA LYS A 85 8.56 -8.77 -12.76
C LYS A 85 7.30 -9.15 -13.54
N GLU A 86 6.11 -8.90 -13.01
CA GLU A 86 4.84 -9.30 -13.65
C GLU A 86 4.37 -8.35 -14.76
N ASN A 87 4.79 -7.09 -14.73
CA ASN A 87 4.37 -6.08 -15.71
C ASN A 87 5.07 -6.19 -17.08
N LEU A 88 6.20 -6.91 -17.16
CA LEU A 88 6.98 -7.03 -18.40
C LEU A 88 6.52 -8.20 -19.29
N PHE A 89 5.98 -9.28 -18.72
CA PHE A 89 5.65 -10.49 -19.46
C PHE A 89 4.32 -10.43 -20.23
N HIS A 90 3.36 -9.62 -19.79
CA HIS A 90 2.03 -9.58 -20.40
C HIS A 90 2.02 -9.02 -21.84
N LEU A 91 3.02 -8.22 -22.23
CA LEU A 91 3.05 -7.58 -23.56
C LEU A 91 3.56 -8.51 -24.67
N GLU A 92 4.47 -9.45 -24.35
CA GLU A 92 5.00 -10.40 -25.34
C GLU A 92 3.99 -11.53 -25.62
N GLU A 93 3.26 -11.98 -24.61
CA GLU A 93 2.32 -13.11 -24.75
C GLU A 93 1.08 -12.71 -25.58
N ILE A 94 0.55 -11.49 -25.39
CA ILE A 94 -0.58 -10.96 -26.17
C ILE A 94 -0.23 -10.80 -27.65
N LEU A 95 1.00 -10.35 -27.98
CA LEU A 95 1.42 -10.16 -29.37
C LEU A 95 1.56 -11.51 -30.11
N VAL A 96 2.03 -12.56 -29.44
CA VAL A 96 2.13 -13.92 -30.00
C VAL A 96 0.74 -14.50 -30.28
N TYR A 97 -0.21 -14.33 -29.36
CA TYR A 97 -1.60 -14.75 -29.59
C TYR A 97 -2.27 -14.02 -30.76
N LEU A 98 -2.04 -12.72 -30.89
CA LEU A 98 -2.67 -11.90 -31.93
C LEU A 98 -2.05 -12.13 -33.33
N VAL A 99 -0.77 -12.51 -33.41
CA VAL A 99 -0.10 -12.89 -34.66
C VAL A 99 -0.44 -14.32 -35.10
N LEU A 100 -0.63 -15.26 -34.16
CA LEU A 100 -1.02 -16.65 -34.47
C LEU A 100 -2.49 -16.79 -34.87
N ASP A 101 -3.39 -15.92 -34.41
CA ASP A 101 -4.83 -15.96 -34.77
C ASP A 101 -5.11 -15.41 -36.19
N HIS A 102 -4.10 -14.79 -36.82
CA HIS A 102 -4.18 -14.21 -38.16
C HIS A 102 -3.34 -14.96 -39.22
N LEU A 103 -2.83 -16.15 -38.90
CA LEU A 103 -2.09 -17.08 -39.78
C LEU A 103 -2.86 -18.40 -39.95
#